data_AF-A0A1H8L7P4-F1
#
_entry.id   AF-A0A1H8L7P4-F1
#
_cell.length_a   1.000
_cell.length_b   1.000
_cell.length_c   1.000
_cell.angle_alpha   90.00
_cell.angle_beta   90.00
_cell.angle_gamma   90.00
#
_symmetry.space_group_name_H-M   'P 1'
#
loop_
_entity.id
_entity.type
_entity.pdbx_description
1 polymer ?
#
loop_
_entity_poly.entity_id
_entity_poly.type
_entity_poly.pdbx_seq_one_letter_code
_entity_poly.pdbx_strand_id
1 'polypeptide(L)'
;MNTDILSTTFNELMVEVPSGEIELRDDRTKQKWPVNIKPFLLAKFPITQDIYFNITNETPSIFKGDKRPVETVTWQEAVIFCNLLSEKSGLKSCYILSEQNVEISFDQTANGFRLPTDFTICWATFGNGVRTYTTRKYMVHIGFSEVAVGVTKNVV
;
A
#
# COMPACT_ATOMS: atom_id res chain seq x y z
N MET A 1 23.24 -10.91 7.03
CA MET A 1 23.11 -9.87 5.98
C MET A 1 21.80 -9.15 6.24
N ASN A 2 21.83 -8.25 7.22
CA ASN A 2 21.86 -6.79 7.06
C ASN A 2 20.45 -6.20 6.84
N THR A 3 19.57 -6.43 7.82
CA THR A 3 18.27 -5.77 7.97
C THR A 3 18.39 -4.26 7.88
N ASP A 4 19.53 -3.71 8.30
CA ASP A 4 19.83 -2.28 8.28
C ASP A 4 20.02 -1.75 6.85
N ILE A 5 20.53 -2.56 5.91
CA ILE A 5 20.63 -2.18 4.49
C ILE A 5 19.25 -2.17 3.84
N LEU A 6 18.41 -3.17 4.14
CA LEU A 6 17.06 -3.24 3.58
C LEU A 6 16.21 -2.07 4.09
N SER A 7 16.23 -1.78 5.39
CA SER A 7 15.49 -0.64 5.94
C SER A 7 15.97 0.70 5.37
N THR A 8 17.29 0.87 5.22
CA THR A 8 17.87 2.07 4.58
C THR A 8 17.44 2.19 3.12
N THR A 9 17.52 1.10 2.35
CA THR A 9 17.14 1.07 0.92
C THR A 9 15.65 1.37 0.75
N PHE A 10 14.79 0.82 1.61
CA PHE A 10 13.36 1.10 1.57
C PHE A 10 13.06 2.56 1.92
N ASN A 11 13.72 3.12 2.93
CA ASN A 11 13.55 4.54 3.28
C ASN A 11 13.91 5.48 2.11
N GLU A 12 14.92 5.14 1.30
CA GLU A 12 15.27 5.90 0.08
C GLU A 12 14.23 5.78 -1.04
N LEU A 13 13.44 4.71 -1.06
CA LEU A 13 12.35 4.49 -2.03
C LEU A 13 11.06 5.20 -1.62
N MET A 14 10.93 5.65 -0.37
CA MET A 14 9.72 6.30 0.13
C MET A 14 9.76 7.81 -0.08
N VAL A 15 8.61 8.37 -0.45
CA VAL A 15 8.40 9.81 -0.61
C VAL A 15 7.35 10.26 0.41
N GLU A 16 7.63 11.37 1.09
CA GLU A 16 6.66 12.00 1.97
C GLU A 16 5.56 12.70 1.16
N VAL A 17 4.33 12.30 1.44
CA VAL A 17 3.13 12.93 0.89
C VAL A 17 2.51 13.78 2.01
N PRO A 18 2.41 15.10 1.83
CA PRO A 18 1.92 16.00 2.88
C PRO A 18 0.45 15.75 3.16
N SER A 19 -0.03 16.23 4.31
CA SER A 19 -1.45 16.26 4.61
C SER A 19 -2.24 17.12 3.64
N GLY A 20 -3.53 16.84 3.49
CA GLY A 20 -4.44 17.68 2.74
C GLY A 20 -5.88 17.22 2.85
N GLU A 21 -6.74 17.81 2.02
CA GLU A 21 -8.15 17.46 1.94
C GLU A 21 -8.51 17.15 0.49
N ILE A 22 -9.27 16.07 0.29
CA ILE A 22 -9.83 15.72 -1.02
C ILE A 22 -11.35 15.66 -0.92
N GLU A 23 -12.04 16.26 -1.89
CA GLU A 23 -13.49 16.09 -2.03
C GLU A 23 -13.77 14.85 -2.89
N LEU A 24 -14.44 13.87 -2.29
CA LEU A 24 -14.93 12.69 -2.98
C LEU A 24 -16.37 12.91 -3.42
N ARG A 25 -16.72 12.41 -4.60
CA ARG A 25 -18.07 12.52 -5.17
C ARG A 25 -18.61 11.18 -5.60
N ASP A 26 -19.73 10.73 -5.04
CA ASP A 26 -20.46 9.59 -5.60
C ASP A 26 -21.34 10.07 -6.77
N ASP A 27 -20.99 9.67 -8.00
CA ASP A 27 -21.73 10.09 -9.19
C ASP A 27 -23.13 9.48 -9.30
N ARG A 28 -23.39 8.35 -8.62
CA ARG A 28 -24.69 7.67 -8.61
C ARG A 28 -25.67 8.37 -7.68
N THR A 29 -25.22 8.79 -6.50
CA THR A 29 -26.06 9.50 -5.51
C THR A 29 -25.92 11.02 -5.59
N LYS A 30 -24.97 11.53 -6.39
CA LYS A 30 -24.55 12.94 -6.48
C LYS A 30 -24.04 13.53 -5.17
N GLN A 31 -23.77 12.69 -4.17
CA GLN A 31 -23.23 13.13 -2.88
C GLN A 31 -21.75 13.49 -3.00
N LYS A 32 -21.35 14.47 -2.21
CA LYS A 32 -19.97 14.89 -2.05
C LYS A 32 -19.62 14.93 -0.57
N TRP A 33 -18.43 14.49 -0.22
CA TRP A 33 -17.93 14.62 1.15
C TRP A 33 -16.42 14.85 1.15
N PRO A 34 -15.92 15.74 2.02
CA PRO A 34 -14.48 15.93 2.19
C PRO A 34 -13.88 14.74 2.96
N VAL A 35 -12.64 14.41 2.64
CA VAL A 35 -11.82 13.46 3.37
C VAL A 35 -10.49 14.12 3.71
N ASN A 36 -10.23 14.20 5.01
CA ASN A 36 -8.95 14.67 5.55
C ASN A 36 -7.90 13.56 5.45
N ILE A 37 -6.77 13.89 4.83
CA ILE A 37 -5.64 13.01 4.63
C ILE A 37 -4.50 13.48 5.53
N LYS A 38 -4.09 12.61 6.45
CA LYS A 38 -2.90 12.78 7.29
C LYS A 38 -1.64 12.59 6.43
N PRO A 39 -0.49 13.17 6.78
CA PRO A 39 0.73 12.93 6.02
C PRO A 39 1.12 11.44 6.11
N PHE A 40 1.67 10.91 5.03
CA PHE A 40 2.07 9.51 4.92
C PHE A 40 3.25 9.36 3.97
N LEU A 41 3.97 8.25 4.10
CA LEU A 41 5.00 7.88 3.14
C LEU A 41 4.39 6.99 2.05
N LEU A 42 4.87 7.13 0.82
CA LEU A 42 4.47 6.31 -0.32
C LEU A 42 5.69 5.89 -1.13
N ALA A 43 5.75 4.63 -1.54
CA ALA A 43 6.83 4.16 -2.41
C ALA A 43 6.78 4.91 -3.75
N LYS A 44 7.94 5.39 -4.20
CA LYS A 44 8.10 6.11 -5.48
C LYS A 44 7.76 5.24 -6.69
N PHE A 45 8.00 3.94 -6.58
CA PHE A 45 7.80 2.97 -7.64
C PHE A 45 7.05 1.74 -7.10
N PRO A 46 6.35 0.98 -7.96
CA PRO A 46 5.82 -0.34 -7.59
C PRO A 46 6.92 -1.24 -7.02
N ILE A 47 6.52 -2.17 -6.15
CA ILE A 47 7.47 -3.13 -5.59
C ILE A 47 8.00 -4.02 -6.70
N THR A 48 9.31 -4.13 -6.77
CA THR A 48 10.00 -4.91 -7.78
C THR A 48 10.12 -6.38 -7.37
N GLN A 49 10.33 -7.26 -8.35
CA GLN A 49 10.39 -8.71 -8.15
C GLN A 49 11.51 -9.13 -7.19
N ASP A 50 12.66 -8.45 -7.24
CA ASP A 50 13.80 -8.69 -6.33
C ASP A 50 13.48 -8.32 -4.87
N ILE A 51 12.84 -7.17 -4.66
CA ILE A 51 12.38 -6.74 -3.34
C ILE A 51 11.37 -7.72 -2.78
N TYR A 52 10.38 -8.12 -3.59
CA TYR A 52 9.37 -9.08 -3.17
C TYR A 52 10.02 -10.40 -2.75
N PHE A 53 10.88 -10.95 -3.59
CA PHE A 53 11.61 -12.19 -3.33
C PHE A 53 12.47 -12.11 -2.06
N ASN A 54 13.17 -11.00 -1.81
CA ASN A 54 13.98 -10.85 -0.59
C ASN A 54 13.16 -10.86 0.72
N ILE A 55 11.87 -10.55 0.63
CA ILE A 55 10.97 -10.51 1.79
C ILE A 55 10.21 -11.83 1.96
N THR A 56 9.66 -12.39 0.87
CA THR A 56 8.77 -13.58 0.89
C THR A 56 9.46 -14.87 0.45
N ASN A 57 10.61 -14.79 -0.22
CA ASN A 57 11.26 -15.89 -0.96
C ASN A 57 10.39 -16.48 -2.09
N GLU A 58 9.45 -15.71 -2.64
CA GLU A 58 8.55 -16.16 -3.71
C GLU A 58 8.75 -15.36 -5.01
N THR A 59 8.47 -15.98 -6.16
CA THR A 59 8.57 -15.34 -7.49
C THR A 59 7.31 -15.56 -8.33
N PRO A 60 6.16 -14.97 -7.94
CA PRO A 60 4.86 -15.27 -8.55
C PRO A 60 4.72 -14.74 -9.98
N SER A 61 5.52 -13.74 -10.36
CA SER A 61 5.38 -13.03 -11.63
C SER A 61 5.67 -13.92 -12.84
N ILE A 62 4.81 -13.85 -13.85
CA ILE A 62 4.96 -14.42 -15.19
C ILE A 62 6.07 -13.69 -15.97
N PHE A 63 6.09 -12.35 -15.94
CA PHE A 63 7.05 -11.53 -16.69
C PHE A 63 8.33 -11.29 -15.91
N LYS A 64 9.32 -12.18 -16.05
CA LYS A 64 10.54 -12.14 -15.25
C LYS A 64 11.43 -10.91 -15.50
N GLY A 65 11.96 -10.37 -14.42
CA GLY A 65 13.06 -9.40 -14.39
C GLY A 65 13.15 -8.69 -13.05
N ASP A 66 14.33 -8.67 -12.43
CA ASP A 66 14.54 -8.20 -11.05
C ASP A 66 13.95 -6.81 -10.78
N LYS A 67 14.19 -5.87 -11.69
CA LYS A 67 13.72 -4.46 -11.58
C LYS A 67 12.31 -4.23 -12.14
N ARG A 68 11.59 -5.29 -12.52
CA ARG A 68 10.20 -5.18 -12.99
C ARG A 68 9.26 -5.21 -11.79
N PRO A 69 8.08 -4.58 -11.87
CA PRO A 69 7.05 -4.75 -10.87
C PRO A 69 6.73 -6.22 -10.63
N VAL A 70 6.48 -6.56 -9.37
CA VAL A 70 5.91 -7.86 -9.02
C VAL A 70 4.42 -7.89 -9.36
N GLU A 71 4.03 -8.96 -10.02
CA GLU A 71 2.69 -9.23 -10.53
C GLU A 71 2.26 -10.66 -10.24
N THR A 72 0.96 -10.97 -10.44
CA THR A 72 0.30 -12.24 -10.09
C THR A 72 0.30 -12.51 -8.58
N VAL A 73 0.05 -11.45 -7.80
CA VAL A 73 -0.03 -11.52 -6.33
C VAL A 73 -1.47 -11.27 -5.91
N THR A 74 -2.02 -12.17 -5.12
CA THR A 74 -3.34 -12.02 -4.51
C THR A 74 -3.33 -10.92 -3.45
N TRP A 75 -4.53 -10.39 -3.14
CA TRP A 75 -4.65 -9.38 -2.08
C TRP A 75 -4.11 -9.88 -0.72
N GLN A 76 -4.36 -11.16 -0.41
CA GLN A 76 -3.89 -11.77 0.84
C GLN A 76 -2.36 -11.86 0.89
N GLU A 77 -1.71 -12.27 -0.20
CA GLU A 77 -0.25 -12.31 -0.30
C GLU A 77 0.36 -10.90 -0.19
N ALA A 78 -0.30 -9.88 -0.77
CA ALA A 78 0.13 -8.50 -0.63
C ALA A 78 0.03 -7.98 0.82
N VAL A 79 -1.03 -8.37 1.54
CA VAL A 79 -1.21 -8.10 2.98
C VAL A 79 -0.12 -8.78 3.80
N ILE A 80 0.18 -10.06 3.52
CA ILE A 80 1.23 -10.82 4.20
C ILE A 80 2.60 -10.17 3.95
N PHE A 81 2.90 -9.78 2.71
CA PHE A 81 4.11 -9.05 2.37
C PHE A 81 4.26 -7.77 3.21
N CYS A 82 3.18 -6.99 3.35
CA CYS A 82 3.18 -5.78 4.18
C CYS A 82 3.52 -6.08 5.64
N ASN A 83 2.93 -7.13 6.22
CA ASN A 83 3.25 -7.52 7.60
C ASN A 83 4.71 -7.98 7.73
N LEU A 84 5.21 -8.84 6.84
CA LEU A 84 6.60 -9.30 6.84
C LEU A 84 7.60 -8.14 6.72
N LEU A 85 7.28 -7.16 5.86
CA LEU A 85 8.11 -5.97 5.71
C LEU A 85 8.09 -5.09 6.97
N SER A 86 6.95 -5.00 7.66
CA SER A 86 6.83 -4.33 8.97
C SER A 86 7.73 -5.00 10.00
N GLU A 87 7.63 -6.31 10.13
CA GLU A 87 8.40 -7.10 11.10
C GLU A 87 9.90 -6.99 10.85
N LYS A 88 10.34 -7.11 9.59
CA LYS A 88 11.75 -6.93 9.20
C LYS A 88 12.27 -5.51 9.45
N SER A 89 11.38 -4.52 9.48
CA SER A 89 11.71 -3.13 9.77
C SER A 89 11.52 -2.75 11.24
N GLY A 90 11.15 -3.71 12.12
CA GLY A 90 10.90 -3.46 13.53
C GLY A 90 9.63 -2.66 13.83
N LEU A 91 8.67 -2.62 12.89
CA LEU A 91 7.40 -1.90 13.01
C LEU A 91 6.24 -2.84 13.39
N LYS A 92 5.16 -2.26 13.93
CA LYS A 92 3.95 -3.02 14.23
C LYS A 92 3.15 -3.30 12.96
N SER A 93 2.89 -4.58 12.68
CA SER A 93 2.06 -5.04 11.55
C SER A 93 0.66 -4.41 11.57
N CYS A 94 0.19 -3.93 10.41
CA CYS A 94 -1.11 -3.28 10.28
C CYS A 94 -2.28 -4.26 10.13
N TYR A 95 -2.02 -5.46 9.60
CA TYR A 95 -3.06 -6.45 9.38
C TYR A 95 -2.96 -7.56 10.42
N ILE A 96 -4.09 -7.94 11.00
CA ILE A 96 -4.20 -9.06 11.93
C ILE A 96 -4.92 -10.18 11.20
N LEU A 97 -4.20 -11.28 10.99
CA LEU A 97 -4.69 -12.47 10.31
C LEU A 97 -5.27 -13.44 11.35
N SER A 98 -6.47 -13.95 11.12
CA SER A 98 -7.01 -15.04 11.95
C SER A 98 -6.25 -16.35 11.71
N GLU A 99 -6.36 -17.33 12.61
CA GLU A 99 -5.62 -18.61 12.56
C GLU A 99 -5.73 -19.36 11.22
N GLN A 100 -6.83 -19.17 10.49
CA GLN A 100 -7.08 -19.79 9.19
C GLN A 100 -6.92 -18.82 8.00
N ASN A 101 -6.47 -17.58 8.25
CA ASN A 101 -6.40 -16.49 7.28
C ASN A 101 -7.72 -16.17 6.56
N VAL A 102 -8.86 -16.56 7.15
CA VAL A 102 -10.19 -16.34 6.57
C VAL A 102 -10.66 -14.91 6.82
N GLU A 103 -10.20 -14.30 7.92
CA GLU A 103 -10.57 -12.94 8.30
C GLU A 103 -9.30 -12.10 8.47
N ILE A 104 -9.27 -10.97 7.78
CA ILE A 104 -8.19 -9.99 7.86
C ILE A 104 -8.76 -8.73 8.49
N SER A 105 -8.34 -8.43 9.71
CA SER A 105 -8.68 -7.17 10.39
C SER A 105 -7.53 -6.17 10.31
N PHE A 106 -7.82 -4.89 10.47
CA PHE A 106 -6.86 -3.81 10.26
C PHE A 106 -6.72 -2.94 11.53
N ASP A 107 -5.51 -2.88 12.07
CA ASP A 107 -5.17 -2.01 13.19
C ASP A 107 -4.79 -0.61 12.69
N GLN A 108 -5.70 0.35 12.87
CA GLN A 108 -5.48 1.73 12.46
C GLN A 108 -4.39 2.46 13.26
N THR A 109 -3.98 1.93 14.41
CA THR A 109 -2.96 2.51 15.30
C THR A 109 -1.54 2.03 14.98
N ALA A 110 -1.42 0.95 14.21
CA ALA A 110 -0.14 0.41 13.79
C ALA A 110 0.60 1.39 12.85
N ASN A 111 1.93 1.41 12.99
CA ASN A 111 2.85 2.26 12.23
C ASN A 111 3.57 1.52 11.09
N GLY A 112 3.20 0.26 10.82
CA GLY A 112 3.84 -0.59 9.82
C GLY A 112 3.41 -0.34 8.37
N PHE A 113 3.86 -1.28 7.56
CA PHE A 113 3.59 -1.44 6.14
C PHE A 113 2.14 -1.90 5.89
N ARG A 114 1.47 -1.24 4.94
CA ARG A 114 0.10 -1.51 4.49
C ARG A 114 -0.11 -1.19 3.01
N LEU A 115 -1.27 -1.54 2.47
CA LEU A 115 -1.67 -1.10 1.14
C LEU A 115 -2.21 0.34 1.18
N PRO A 116 -1.95 1.15 0.13
CA PRO A 116 -2.54 2.47 0.02
C PRO A 116 -4.05 2.34 -0.24
N THR A 117 -4.83 3.28 0.28
CA THR A 117 -6.27 3.37 -0.02
C THR A 117 -6.49 4.20 -1.27
N ASP A 118 -7.64 4.03 -1.92
CA ASP A 118 -8.01 4.80 -3.12
C ASP A 118 -7.86 6.32 -2.91
N PHE A 119 -8.21 6.83 -1.72
CA PHE A 119 -8.11 8.25 -1.39
C PHE A 119 -6.66 8.72 -1.26
N THR A 120 -5.79 7.89 -0.66
CA THR A 120 -4.35 8.21 -0.57
C THR A 120 -3.67 8.19 -1.94
N ILE A 121 -4.03 7.26 -2.82
CA ILE A 121 -3.51 7.22 -4.21
C ILE A 121 -3.97 8.46 -4.98
N CYS A 122 -5.26 8.81 -4.88
CA CYS A 122 -5.80 9.99 -5.53
C CYS A 122 -5.04 11.25 -5.09
N TRP A 123 -4.82 11.41 -3.79
CA TRP A 123 -4.09 12.55 -3.25
C TRP A 123 -2.64 12.62 -3.72
N ALA A 124 -1.90 11.51 -3.64
CA ALA A 124 -0.51 11.45 -4.07
C ALA A 124 -0.33 11.77 -5.57
N THR A 125 -1.35 11.49 -6.40
CA THR A 125 -1.30 11.70 -7.85
C THR A 125 -1.82 13.08 -8.27
N PHE A 126 -2.85 13.59 -7.61
CA PHE A 126 -3.62 14.75 -8.10
C PHE A 126 -3.70 15.93 -7.12
N GLY A 127 -3.29 15.78 -5.87
CA GLY A 127 -3.43 16.81 -4.83
C GLY A 127 -4.90 17.23 -4.60
N ASN A 128 -5.15 18.54 -4.44
CA ASN A 128 -6.45 19.14 -4.12
C ASN A 128 -7.55 19.04 -5.22
N GLY A 129 -7.38 18.17 -6.22
CA GLY A 129 -8.37 17.99 -7.28
C GLY A 129 -9.65 17.28 -6.79
N VAL A 130 -10.82 17.75 -7.22
CA VAL A 130 -12.12 17.09 -6.96
C VAL A 130 -12.24 15.80 -7.77
N ARG A 131 -12.58 14.67 -7.15
CA ARG A 131 -12.72 13.37 -7.85
C ARG A 131 -14.03 12.67 -7.59
N THR A 132 -14.45 11.90 -8.59
CA THR A 132 -15.62 11.04 -8.50
C THR A 132 -15.21 9.65 -7.98
N TYR A 133 -15.84 9.22 -6.90
CA TYR A 133 -15.69 7.91 -6.27
C TYR A 133 -17.01 7.14 -6.43
N THR A 134 -17.06 6.20 -7.36
CA THR A 134 -18.21 5.29 -7.48
C THR A 134 -18.01 4.11 -6.52
N THR A 135 -18.80 4.11 -5.45
CA THR A 135 -18.73 3.27 -4.24
C THR A 135 -18.77 1.73 -4.41
N ARG A 136 -18.58 1.15 -5.60
CA ARG A 136 -18.54 -0.32 -5.77
C ARG A 136 -17.61 -0.88 -6.85
N LYS A 137 -16.66 -0.11 -7.40
CA LYS A 137 -15.85 -0.63 -8.52
C LYS A 137 -14.35 -0.76 -8.28
N TYR A 138 -13.77 -0.21 -7.22
CA TYR A 138 -12.30 -0.20 -7.11
C TYR A 138 -11.70 -1.10 -6.03
N MET A 139 -12.50 -1.65 -5.12
CA MET A 139 -12.04 -2.75 -4.26
C MET A 139 -11.82 -4.09 -5.00
N VAL A 140 -12.18 -4.20 -6.29
CA VAL A 140 -11.99 -5.43 -7.10
C VAL A 140 -11.51 -5.17 -8.54
N HIS A 141 -11.46 -3.92 -9.03
CA HIS A 141 -11.03 -3.60 -10.41
C HIS A 141 -10.06 -2.40 -10.52
N ILE A 142 -9.16 -2.22 -9.56
CA ILE A 142 -7.77 -2.04 -9.97
C ILE A 142 -7.27 -3.47 -10.07
N GLY A 143 -7.00 -3.94 -11.30
CA GLY A 143 -6.40 -5.24 -11.49
C GLY A 143 -5.18 -5.31 -10.58
N PHE A 144 -5.22 -6.22 -9.59
CA PHE A 144 -4.06 -6.64 -8.80
C PHE A 144 -3.08 -7.40 -9.71
N SER A 145 -2.77 -6.84 -10.87
CA SER A 145 -1.69 -7.30 -11.72
C SER A 145 -0.39 -6.61 -11.34
N GLU A 146 -0.37 -5.63 -10.42
CA GLU A 146 0.88 -5.01 -9.95
C GLU A 146 0.75 -4.68 -8.45
N VAL A 147 1.67 -5.17 -7.63
CA VAL A 147 1.67 -4.85 -6.20
C VAL A 147 2.33 -3.47 -6.00
N ALA A 148 1.50 -2.44 -5.95
CA ALA A 148 1.92 -1.17 -5.36
C ALA A 148 1.78 -1.27 -3.83
N VAL A 149 2.90 -1.48 -3.12
CA VAL A 149 2.93 -1.41 -1.65
C VAL A 149 3.26 0.02 -1.27
N GLY A 150 2.32 0.67 -0.58
CA GLY A 150 2.40 2.08 -0.20
C GLY A 150 2.37 2.22 1.32
N VAL A 151 3.49 2.62 1.92
CA VAL A 151 3.71 2.53 3.38
C VAL A 151 4.45 3.78 3.87
N THR A 152 4.29 4.40 5.05
CA THR A 152 3.73 4.10 6.38
C THR A 152 2.74 5.18 6.77
N LYS A 153 1.95 4.89 7.81
CA LYS A 153 1.15 5.88 8.54
C LYS A 153 2.02 6.49 9.65
N ASN A 154 2.04 7.82 9.67
CA ASN A 154 2.62 8.72 10.67
C ASN A 154 4.13 8.94 10.56
N VAL A 155 4.49 9.97 9.80
CA VAL A 155 5.59 10.86 10.19
C VAL A 155 5.23 11.38 11.59
N VAL A 156 6.04 11.03 12.60
CA VAL A 156 5.95 11.66 13.93
C VAL A 156 6.67 13.00 13.84
#